data_AF-A0A3D3V3L2-F1
#
_entry.id   AF-A0A3D3V3L2-F1
#
_cell.length_a   1.000
_cell.length_b   1.000
_cell.length_c   1.000
_cell.angle_alpha   90.00
_cell.angle_beta   90.00
_cell.angle_gamma   90.00
#
_symmetry.space_group_name_H-M   'P 1'
#
loop_
_entity.id
_entity.type
_entity.pdbx_description
1 polymer ?
#
loop_
_entity_poly.entity_id
_entity_poly.type
_entity_poly.pdbx_seq_one_letter_code
_entity_poly.pdbx_strand_id
1 'polypeptide(L)'
;MRRFLLVVLLLVSVNILAQSLEELEKNWDELLQRIVREPESDQLIELGKKLSAKRRLAQLESLRDSVLEENLERFIEDLLEMSESREDLLDECFVLFPELKEDVAKFEGGDFSKLNSVCALWKLGYRPILPQGFAAWLVQNFLSNPFLVDWNLVFFLKNSLNKNDVARQIRQECEKLRDREESYSTLYRLMVLAKQLDGLNSQFESELGRYMELMTALERLSAERFSEEEFEKFSRALDALNLKKDNLKAILSLLAERSGIRDSVMREPGNDRSNLQKVKFRVDLAIMVVSAFFVTLFLLPRRLKISFFAFFRAYRIAIWLCQKELSKDPTDIRLRTELAMFYERIGENEKAFQQYKIVRDLSRMVKKDRILPRA
;
A
#
# COMPACT_ATOMS: atom_id res chain seq x y z
N MET A 1 31.25 26.09 44.50
CA MET A 1 31.08 26.35 43.04
C MET A 1 31.13 25.11 42.16
N ARG A 2 32.10 24.18 42.30
CA ARG A 2 32.18 22.96 41.47
C ARG A 2 30.92 22.07 41.47
N ARG A 3 30.19 21.96 42.59
CA ARG A 3 28.92 21.19 42.66
C ARG A 3 27.72 21.94 42.09
N PHE A 4 27.77 23.27 42.03
CA PHE A 4 26.71 24.09 41.43
C PHE A 4 26.85 24.13 39.90
N LEU A 5 28.08 24.17 39.38
CA LEU A 5 28.35 23.99 37.94
C LEU A 5 27.93 22.58 37.47
N LEU A 6 28.19 21.54 38.27
CA LEU A 6 27.76 20.17 37.97
C LEU A 6 26.24 20.00 37.98
N VAL A 7 25.50 20.67 38.87
CA VAL A 7 24.02 20.61 38.92
C VAL A 7 23.37 21.49 37.85
N VAL A 8 23.97 22.63 37.50
CA VAL A 8 23.51 23.48 36.38
C VAL A 8 23.88 22.85 35.02
N LEU A 9 25.02 22.18 34.90
CA LEU A 9 25.34 21.31 33.75
C LEU A 9 24.45 20.06 33.72
N LEU A 10 24.05 19.51 34.88
CA LEU A 10 23.10 18.38 34.96
C LEU A 10 21.65 18.79 34.60
N LEU A 11 21.23 20.02 34.90
CA LEU A 11 19.91 20.54 34.52
C LEU A 11 19.87 21.05 33.07
N VAL A 12 20.99 21.58 32.55
CA VAL A 12 21.17 21.86 31.10
C VAL A 12 21.31 20.56 30.29
N SER A 13 21.65 19.44 30.93
CA SER A 13 21.80 18.12 30.28
C SER A 13 20.61 17.17 30.43
N VAL A 14 19.45 17.62 30.95
CA VAL A 14 18.26 16.75 30.96
C VAL A 14 17.14 17.22 30.04
N ASN A 15 16.80 18.49 29.87
CA ASN A 15 15.73 18.86 28.93
C ASN A 15 15.84 20.33 28.52
N ILE A 16 16.47 20.61 27.37
CA ILE A 16 15.95 21.67 26.49
C ILE A 16 14.99 20.98 25.51
N LEU A 17 14.01 20.26 26.05
CA LEU A 17 12.84 19.82 25.29
C LEU A 17 11.91 21.03 25.23
N ALA A 18 12.14 21.91 24.24
CA ALA A 18 11.15 22.91 23.90
C ALA A 18 9.83 22.19 23.63
N GLN A 19 8.80 22.49 24.43
CA GLN A 19 7.45 21.95 24.27
C GLN A 19 6.65 22.79 23.26
N SER A 20 7.18 23.93 22.85
CA SER A 20 6.62 24.82 21.83
C SER A 20 7.69 25.42 20.92
N LEU A 21 7.26 25.95 19.77
CA LEU A 21 8.15 26.65 18.84
C LEU A 21 8.69 27.97 19.43
N GLU A 22 7.90 28.66 20.24
CA GLU A 22 8.29 29.91 20.92
C GLU A 22 9.41 29.68 21.94
N GLU A 23 9.30 28.60 22.73
CA GLU A 23 10.39 28.19 23.62
C GLU A 23 11.66 27.82 22.84
N LEU A 24 11.51 27.18 21.68
CA LEU A 24 12.64 26.81 20.84
C LEU A 24 13.36 28.05 20.28
N GLU A 25 12.61 29.08 19.88
CA GLU A 25 13.16 30.37 19.44
C GLU A 25 13.91 31.07 20.56
N LYS A 26 13.34 31.12 21.77
CA LYS A 26 14.01 31.69 22.94
C LYS A 26 15.31 30.96 23.29
N ASN A 27 15.28 29.63 23.28
CA ASN A 27 16.46 28.80 23.54
C ASN A 27 17.56 29.02 22.48
N TRP A 28 17.17 29.29 21.23
CA TRP A 28 18.10 29.62 20.17
C TRP A 28 18.80 30.95 20.42
N ASP A 29 18.08 31.98 20.84
CA ASP A 29 18.65 33.29 21.16
C ASP A 29 19.60 33.23 22.36
N GLU A 30 19.23 32.48 23.41
CA GLU A 30 20.10 32.24 24.57
C GLU A 30 21.39 31.50 24.18
N LEU A 31 21.29 30.51 23.29
CA LEU A 31 22.46 29.81 22.75
C LEU A 31 23.38 30.78 21.99
N LEU A 32 22.84 31.63 21.11
CA LEU A 32 23.63 32.60 20.34
C LEU A 32 24.40 33.54 21.27
N GLN A 33 23.78 34.01 22.35
CA GLN A 33 24.46 34.83 23.36
C GLN A 33 25.59 34.07 24.06
N ARG A 34 25.43 32.76 24.28
CA ARG A 34 26.43 31.92 24.94
C ARG A 34 27.62 31.60 24.03
N ILE A 35 27.38 31.38 22.73
CA ILE A 35 28.45 31.20 21.73
C ILE A 35 29.37 32.43 21.69
N VAL A 36 28.81 33.64 21.78
CA VAL A 36 29.61 34.88 21.84
C VAL A 36 30.51 34.94 23.08
N ARG A 37 30.09 34.31 24.19
CA ARG A 37 30.85 34.32 25.47
C ARG A 37 31.90 33.20 25.54
N GLU A 38 31.61 32.03 24.97
CA GLU A 38 32.43 30.81 25.07
C GLU A 38 32.54 30.10 23.70
N PRO A 39 33.24 30.69 22.71
CA PRO A 39 33.16 30.25 21.31
C PRO A 39 33.80 28.89 21.00
N GLU A 40 34.74 28.41 21.82
CA GLU A 40 35.48 27.16 21.56
C GLU A 40 34.88 25.92 22.27
N SER A 41 33.65 26.01 22.78
CA SER A 41 33.02 24.87 23.46
C SER A 41 32.40 23.89 22.47
N ASP A 42 33.01 22.70 22.33
CA ASP A 42 32.48 21.59 21.52
C ASP A 42 31.04 21.21 21.89
N GLN A 43 30.68 21.34 23.18
CA GLN A 43 29.32 21.07 23.66
C GLN A 43 28.29 22.07 23.10
N LEU A 44 28.69 23.33 22.88
CA LEU A 44 27.82 24.34 22.27
C LEU A 44 27.60 24.08 20.78
N ILE A 45 28.60 23.55 20.09
CA ILE A 45 28.51 23.20 18.68
C ILE A 45 27.47 22.08 18.48
N GLU A 46 27.54 21.01 19.27
CA GLU A 46 26.58 19.90 19.17
C GLU A 46 25.17 20.30 19.60
N LEU A 47 25.04 21.07 20.69
CA LEU A 47 23.74 21.62 21.13
C LEU A 47 23.13 22.53 20.04
N GLY A 48 23.96 23.36 19.40
CA GLY A 48 23.53 24.24 18.32
C GLY A 48 23.07 23.49 17.08
N LYS A 49 23.77 22.42 16.67
CA LYS A 49 23.30 21.55 15.58
C LYS A 49 21.94 20.95 15.90
N LYS A 50 21.76 20.40 17.11
CA LYS A 50 20.49 19.78 17.53
C LYS A 50 19.33 20.78 17.57
N LEU A 51 19.54 21.96 18.15
CA LEU A 51 18.51 23.01 18.21
C LEU A 51 18.18 23.54 16.81
N SER A 52 19.17 23.70 15.92
CA SER A 52 18.95 24.12 14.53
C SER A 52 18.13 23.09 13.76
N ALA A 53 18.49 21.82 13.88
CA ALA A 53 17.77 20.70 13.26
C ALA A 53 16.31 20.65 13.73
N LYS A 54 16.10 20.67 15.06
CA LYS A 54 14.78 20.70 15.67
C LYS A 54 13.96 21.89 15.18
N ARG A 55 14.56 23.09 15.08
CA ARG A 55 13.89 24.30 14.59
C ARG A 55 13.46 24.17 13.14
N ARG A 56 14.34 23.69 12.25
CA ARG A 56 14.04 23.53 10.82
C ARG A 56 12.96 22.46 10.60
N LEU A 57 13.05 21.32 11.29
CA LEU A 57 12.07 20.24 11.16
C LEU A 57 10.70 20.62 11.74
N ALA A 58 10.66 21.34 12.87
CA ALA A 58 9.40 21.77 13.52
C ALA A 58 8.60 22.82 12.72
N GLN A 59 9.20 23.43 11.68
CA GLN A 59 8.48 24.27 10.73
C GLN A 59 7.48 23.46 9.90
N LEU A 60 7.69 22.15 9.74
CA LEU A 60 6.72 21.26 9.11
C LEU A 60 5.62 20.94 10.12
N GLU A 61 4.43 21.48 9.89
CA GLU A 61 3.29 21.33 10.80
C GLU A 61 2.98 19.87 11.11
N SER A 62 3.10 18.98 10.12
CA SER A 62 2.86 17.55 10.28
C SER A 62 3.87 16.85 11.19
N LEU A 63 5.10 17.35 11.28
CA LEU A 63 6.18 16.73 12.08
C LEU A 63 6.41 17.47 13.41
N ARG A 64 5.76 18.62 13.62
CA ARG A 64 6.09 19.55 14.70
C ARG A 64 6.08 18.88 16.05
N ASP A 65 5.00 18.19 16.40
CA ASP A 65 4.83 17.59 17.72
C ASP A 65 5.87 16.49 17.95
N SER A 66 6.04 15.56 17.01
CA SER A 66 7.01 14.47 17.11
C SER A 66 8.46 14.96 17.15
N VAL A 67 8.77 16.05 16.44
CA VAL A 67 10.09 16.72 16.48
C VAL A 67 10.31 17.41 17.83
N LEU A 68 9.31 18.13 18.36
CA LEU A 68 9.41 18.82 19.64
C LEU A 68 9.55 17.84 20.81
N GLU A 69 8.78 16.75 20.78
CA GLU A 69 8.81 15.65 21.74
C GLU A 69 10.04 14.74 21.55
N GLU A 70 10.76 14.85 20.43
CA GLU A 70 11.85 13.93 20.04
C GLU A 70 11.42 12.46 20.07
N ASN A 71 10.17 12.19 19.69
CA ASN A 71 9.61 10.85 19.65
C ASN A 71 9.81 10.24 18.25
N LEU A 72 10.76 9.32 18.14
CA LEU A 72 11.11 8.66 16.88
C LEU A 72 9.93 7.89 16.26
N GLU A 73 9.22 7.09 17.05
CA GLU A 73 8.11 6.27 16.54
C GLU A 73 7.02 7.16 15.93
N ARG A 74 6.61 8.19 16.68
CA ARG A 74 5.63 9.18 16.22
C ARG A 74 6.15 9.97 15.01
N PHE A 75 7.45 10.30 14.99
CA PHE A 75 8.07 10.98 13.85
C PHE A 75 8.00 10.14 12.57
N ILE A 76 8.27 8.84 12.65
CA ILE A 76 8.16 7.92 11.51
C ILE A 76 6.70 7.86 11.02
N GLU A 77 5.73 7.72 11.93
CA GLU A 77 4.30 7.72 11.59
C GLU A 77 3.86 9.02 10.91
N ASP A 78 4.20 10.16 11.52
CA ASP A 78 3.89 11.49 10.98
C ASP A 78 4.56 11.69 9.60
N LEU A 79 5.80 11.22 9.44
CA LEU A 79 6.53 11.29 8.17
C LEU A 79 5.89 10.40 7.10
N LEU A 80 5.37 9.22 7.45
CA LEU A 80 4.64 8.34 6.53
C LEU A 80 3.36 9.01 6.01
N GLU A 81 2.64 9.73 6.87
CA GLU A 81 1.39 10.43 6.55
C GLU A 81 1.59 11.81 5.89
N MET A 82 2.78 12.40 6.03
CA MET A 82 3.10 13.72 5.48
C MET A 82 2.95 13.74 3.95
N SER A 83 2.17 14.69 3.42
CA SER A 83 2.02 14.86 1.97
C SER A 83 3.09 15.74 1.35
N GLU A 84 3.72 16.59 2.15
CA GLU A 84 4.76 17.53 1.72
C GLU A 84 6.13 16.85 1.66
N SER A 85 7.03 17.42 0.86
CA SER A 85 8.43 16.98 0.73
C SER A 85 9.37 18.17 0.86
N ARG A 86 10.43 18.00 1.63
CA ARG A 86 11.50 18.95 1.89
C ARG A 86 12.84 18.24 1.78
N GLU A 87 13.34 18.12 0.56
CA GLU A 87 14.55 17.34 0.24
C GLU A 87 15.86 17.90 0.88
N ASP A 88 15.78 19.02 1.58
CA ASP A 88 16.89 19.75 2.20
C ASP A 88 17.05 19.47 3.71
N LEU A 89 16.35 18.48 4.27
CA LEU A 89 16.24 18.25 5.72
C LEU A 89 16.74 16.89 6.22
N LEU A 90 17.37 16.09 5.37
CA LEU A 90 17.85 14.75 5.75
C LEU A 90 18.94 14.80 6.83
N ASP A 91 19.87 15.75 6.74
CA ASP A 91 20.96 15.88 7.71
C ASP A 91 20.43 16.29 9.08
N GLU A 92 19.48 17.23 9.12
CA GLU A 92 18.77 17.61 10.34
C GLU A 92 18.04 16.42 10.97
N CYS A 93 17.41 15.58 10.13
CA CYS A 93 16.75 14.37 10.59
C CYS A 93 17.74 13.44 11.30
N PHE A 94 18.91 13.20 10.73
CA PHE A 94 19.93 12.34 11.34
C PHE A 94 20.61 12.96 12.57
N VAL A 95 20.68 14.29 12.66
CA VAL A 95 21.14 14.97 13.88
C VAL A 95 20.16 14.76 15.02
N LEU A 96 18.86 14.85 14.74
CA LEU A 96 17.83 14.71 15.77
C LEU A 96 17.55 13.25 16.13
N PHE A 97 17.56 12.36 15.13
CA PHE A 97 17.25 10.94 15.24
C PHE A 97 18.40 10.09 14.67
N PRO A 98 19.52 9.94 15.39
CA PRO A 98 20.69 9.20 14.91
C PRO A 98 20.37 7.71 14.64
N GLU A 99 19.38 7.15 15.32
CA GLU A 99 18.88 5.78 15.10
C GLU A 99 18.39 5.57 13.66
N LEU A 100 17.81 6.58 13.01
CA LEU A 100 17.40 6.49 11.60
C LEU A 100 18.59 6.36 10.66
N LYS A 101 19.73 6.96 11.01
CA LYS A 101 20.97 6.81 10.26
C LYS A 101 21.49 5.38 10.32
N GLU A 102 21.36 4.74 11.49
CA GLU A 102 21.68 3.32 11.64
C GLU A 102 20.71 2.42 10.87
N ASP A 103 19.41 2.72 10.91
CA ASP A 103 18.39 1.97 10.17
C ASP A 103 18.61 2.07 8.65
N VAL A 104 19.03 3.24 8.15
CA VAL A 104 19.47 3.43 6.75
C VAL A 104 20.66 2.53 6.43
N ALA A 105 21.71 2.55 7.27
CA ALA A 105 22.89 1.71 7.04
C ALA A 105 22.57 0.21 7.08
N LYS A 106 21.68 -0.23 7.98
CA LYS A 106 21.21 -1.62 8.06
C LYS A 106 20.40 -2.00 6.82
N PHE A 107 19.49 -1.13 6.38
CA PHE A 107 18.71 -1.34 5.16
C PHE A 107 19.61 -1.48 3.93
N GLU A 108 20.57 -0.57 3.74
CA GLU A 108 21.54 -0.64 2.64
C GLU A 108 22.48 -1.85 2.76
N GLY A 109 22.68 -2.36 3.98
CA GLY A 109 23.35 -3.65 4.25
C GLY A 109 22.51 -4.89 3.92
N GLY A 110 21.23 -4.74 3.54
CA GLY A 110 20.34 -5.83 3.17
C GLY A 110 19.29 -6.21 4.22
N ASP A 111 19.19 -5.47 5.34
CA ASP A 111 18.13 -5.69 6.32
C ASP A 111 16.81 -5.01 5.91
N PHE A 112 15.98 -5.74 5.15
CA PHE A 112 14.70 -5.24 4.66
C PHE A 112 13.64 -5.04 5.75
N SER A 113 13.86 -5.51 6.98
CA SER A 113 12.95 -5.23 8.11
C SER A 113 12.89 -3.72 8.42
N LYS A 114 13.93 -2.97 8.04
CA LYS A 114 14.05 -1.53 8.23
C LYS A 114 13.33 -0.70 7.17
N LEU A 115 12.72 -1.33 6.15
CA LEU A 115 12.05 -0.60 5.07
C LEU A 115 11.02 0.43 5.60
N ASN A 116 10.23 0.08 6.61
CA ASN A 116 9.21 0.96 7.16
C ASN A 116 9.79 2.24 7.80
N SER A 117 10.96 2.14 8.44
CA SER A 117 11.65 3.30 9.02
C SER A 117 12.25 4.22 7.96
N VAL A 118 12.73 3.64 6.85
CA VAL A 118 13.53 4.38 5.86
C VAL A 118 12.74 4.83 4.64
N CYS A 119 11.61 4.18 4.34
CA CYS A 119 10.92 4.41 3.07
C CYS A 119 10.45 5.86 2.96
N ALA A 120 9.92 6.48 4.01
CA ALA A 120 9.41 7.85 3.97
C ALA A 120 10.50 8.93 3.95
N LEU A 121 11.78 8.56 4.20
CA LEU A 121 12.89 9.52 4.20
C LEU A 121 13.14 10.15 2.82
N TRP A 122 12.60 9.59 1.73
CA TRP A 122 12.66 10.25 0.42
C TRP A 122 12.04 11.65 0.47
N LYS A 123 11.05 11.88 1.34
CA LYS A 123 10.42 13.19 1.55
C LYS A 123 11.39 14.21 2.14
N LEU A 124 12.44 13.74 2.81
CA LEU A 124 13.47 14.58 3.41
C LEU A 124 14.75 14.65 2.56
N GLY A 125 14.78 13.99 1.39
CA GLY A 125 15.89 14.05 0.43
C GLY A 125 16.71 12.76 0.35
N TYR A 126 16.31 11.69 1.05
CA TYR A 126 17.00 10.41 0.96
C TYR A 126 16.85 9.78 -0.43
N ARG A 127 17.99 9.42 -1.02
CA ARG A 127 18.09 8.75 -2.32
C ARG A 127 18.86 7.44 -2.16
N PRO A 128 18.17 6.31 -1.93
CA PRO A 128 18.82 5.05 -1.61
C PRO A 128 19.56 4.46 -2.81
N ILE A 129 20.63 3.71 -2.54
CA ILE A 129 21.10 2.65 -3.44
C ILE A 129 20.48 1.35 -2.94
N LEU A 130 19.49 0.82 -3.65
CA LEU A 130 18.78 -0.39 -3.23
C LEU A 130 19.73 -1.59 -3.31
N PRO A 131 19.89 -2.37 -2.22
CA PRO A 131 20.88 -3.43 -2.16
C PRO A 131 20.47 -4.64 -3.01
N GLN A 132 21.43 -5.54 -3.24
CA GLN A 132 21.17 -6.78 -3.95
C GLN A 132 20.10 -7.61 -3.22
N GLY A 133 19.27 -8.32 -3.99
CA GLY A 133 18.19 -9.13 -3.45
C GLY A 133 16.93 -8.34 -3.06
N PHE A 134 16.98 -7.00 -3.03
CA PHE A 134 15.80 -6.18 -2.71
C PHE A 134 14.64 -6.44 -3.67
N ALA A 135 14.90 -6.55 -4.97
CA ALA A 135 13.87 -6.84 -5.96
C ALA A 135 13.20 -8.21 -5.73
N ALA A 136 14.00 -9.25 -5.45
CA ALA A 136 13.47 -10.58 -5.16
C ALA A 136 12.64 -10.58 -3.87
N TRP A 137 13.13 -9.91 -2.82
CA TRP A 137 12.38 -9.70 -1.58
C TRP A 137 11.06 -8.98 -1.84
N LEU A 138 11.07 -7.90 -2.64
CA LEU A 138 9.88 -7.12 -2.97
C LEU A 138 8.84 -7.97 -3.69
N VAL A 139 9.24 -8.70 -4.73
CA VAL A 139 8.32 -9.58 -5.48
C VAL A 139 7.71 -10.62 -4.55
N GLN A 140 8.51 -11.31 -3.73
CA GLN A 140 8.01 -12.34 -2.81
C GLN A 140 7.04 -11.78 -1.77
N ASN A 141 7.40 -10.67 -1.12
CA ASN A 141 6.56 -10.08 -0.08
C ASN A 141 5.29 -9.45 -0.65
N PHE A 142 5.34 -8.94 -1.88
CA PHE A 142 4.16 -8.37 -2.53
C PHE A 142 3.15 -9.44 -2.96
N LEU A 143 3.60 -10.67 -3.28
CA LEU A 143 2.70 -11.82 -3.50
C LEU A 143 1.91 -12.17 -2.24
N SER A 144 2.54 -12.09 -1.06
CA SER A 144 1.89 -12.35 0.23
C SER A 144 1.09 -11.15 0.74
N ASN A 145 1.53 -9.93 0.45
CA ASN A 145 0.90 -8.69 0.88
C ASN A 145 0.78 -7.69 -0.28
N PRO A 146 -0.35 -7.70 -1.02
CA PRO A 146 -0.58 -6.78 -2.14
C PRO A 146 -0.69 -5.29 -1.75
N PHE A 147 -0.66 -4.96 -0.45
CA PHE A 147 -0.69 -3.59 0.07
C PHE A 147 0.69 -3.02 0.37
N LEU A 148 1.76 -3.83 0.25
CA LEU A 148 3.13 -3.40 0.53
C LEU A 148 3.60 -2.25 -0.40
N VAL A 149 3.16 -2.24 -1.66
CA VAL A 149 3.44 -1.16 -2.61
C VAL A 149 2.41 -0.05 -2.42
N ASP A 150 2.69 0.78 -1.42
CA ASP A 150 2.01 2.05 -1.19
C ASP A 150 2.71 3.21 -1.91
N TRP A 151 2.18 4.43 -1.76
CA TRP A 151 2.77 5.62 -2.37
C TRP A 151 4.20 5.90 -1.87
N ASN A 152 4.47 5.67 -0.58
CA ASN A 152 5.79 5.90 -0.02
C ASN A 152 6.83 4.99 -0.65
N LEU A 153 6.53 3.70 -0.81
CA LEU A 153 7.41 2.77 -1.49
C LEU A 153 7.60 3.13 -2.97
N VAL A 154 6.54 3.50 -3.69
CA VAL A 154 6.68 3.90 -5.10
C VAL A 154 7.63 5.08 -5.28
N PHE A 155 7.48 6.14 -4.46
CA PHE A 155 8.35 7.31 -4.54
C PHE A 155 9.77 7.01 -4.05
N PHE A 156 9.91 6.19 -3.01
CA PHE A 156 11.20 5.68 -2.56
C PHE A 156 11.97 4.99 -3.71
N LEU A 157 11.31 4.10 -4.44
CA LEU A 157 11.90 3.42 -5.60
C LEU A 157 12.22 4.38 -6.74
N LYS A 158 11.34 5.35 -7.03
CA LYS A 158 11.57 6.36 -8.09
C LYS A 158 12.77 7.27 -7.80
N ASN A 159 13.01 7.57 -6.53
CA ASN A 159 14.12 8.40 -6.06
C ASN A 159 15.42 7.60 -5.83
N SER A 160 15.38 6.27 -5.95
CA SER A 160 16.58 5.44 -5.84
C SER A 160 17.57 5.72 -6.98
N LEU A 161 18.86 5.71 -6.65
CA LEU A 161 19.93 6.00 -7.61
C LEU A 161 20.09 4.89 -8.66
N ASN A 162 19.74 3.65 -8.30
CA ASN A 162 19.82 2.47 -9.14
C ASN A 162 18.45 1.95 -9.61
N LYS A 163 17.45 2.83 -9.74
CA LYS A 163 16.06 2.48 -10.10
C LYS A 163 15.94 1.61 -11.37
N ASN A 164 16.78 1.85 -12.38
CA ASN A 164 16.75 1.10 -13.64
C ASN A 164 17.20 -0.35 -13.43
N ASP A 165 18.22 -0.57 -12.58
CA ASP A 165 18.67 -1.91 -12.23
C ASP A 165 17.65 -2.67 -11.41
N VAL A 166 16.99 -1.99 -10.48
CA VAL A 166 15.91 -2.55 -9.67
C VAL A 166 14.71 -2.92 -10.56
N ALA A 167 14.31 -2.05 -11.49
CA ALA A 167 13.25 -2.34 -12.44
C ALA A 167 13.53 -3.60 -13.28
N ARG A 168 14.76 -3.71 -13.80
CA ARG A 168 15.22 -4.89 -14.53
C ARG A 168 15.15 -6.15 -13.67
N GLN A 169 15.61 -6.11 -12.42
CA GLN A 169 15.55 -7.25 -11.51
C GLN A 169 14.11 -7.63 -11.15
N ILE A 170 13.22 -6.66 -10.91
CA ILE A 170 11.78 -6.92 -10.67
C ILE A 170 11.18 -7.70 -11.85
N ARG A 171 11.48 -7.30 -13.10
CA ARG A 171 11.00 -8.04 -14.28
C ARG A 171 11.51 -9.48 -14.30
N GLN A 172 12.80 -9.67 -14.06
CA GLN A 172 13.41 -11.00 -14.04
C GLN A 172 12.77 -11.90 -12.98
N GLU A 173 12.51 -11.38 -11.78
CA GLU A 173 11.84 -12.14 -10.71
C GLU A 173 10.37 -12.42 -11.02
N CYS A 174 9.66 -11.49 -11.68
CA CYS A 174 8.29 -11.71 -12.12
C CYS A 174 8.21 -12.77 -13.23
N GLU A 175 9.12 -12.75 -14.19
CA GLU A 175 9.15 -13.71 -15.32
C GLU A 175 9.37 -15.15 -14.86
N LYS A 176 10.11 -15.38 -13.78
CA LYS A 176 10.24 -16.71 -13.14
C LYS A 176 8.90 -17.29 -12.67
N LEU A 177 7.90 -16.44 -12.48
CA LEU A 177 6.56 -16.79 -12.00
C LEU A 177 5.51 -16.78 -13.12
N ARG A 178 5.95 -16.78 -14.39
CA ARG A 178 5.07 -16.71 -15.58
C ARG A 178 4.02 -17.81 -15.63
N ASP A 179 4.27 -18.98 -15.02
CA ASP A 179 3.32 -20.10 -15.05
C ASP A 179 2.32 -20.11 -13.86
N ARG A 180 2.39 -19.11 -12.97
CA ARG A 180 1.52 -18.96 -11.80
C ARG A 180 0.36 -18.01 -12.08
N GLU A 181 -0.65 -18.51 -12.76
CA GLU A 181 -1.86 -17.75 -13.15
C GLU A 181 -2.55 -17.05 -11.98
N GLU A 182 -2.55 -17.68 -10.79
CA GLU A 182 -3.09 -17.10 -9.56
C GLU A 182 -2.42 -15.79 -9.13
N SER A 183 -1.18 -15.58 -9.56
CA SER A 183 -0.36 -14.40 -9.21
C SER A 183 -0.44 -13.28 -10.25
N TYR A 184 -1.10 -13.49 -11.40
CA TYR A 184 -1.01 -12.57 -12.54
C TYR A 184 -1.42 -11.14 -12.25
N SER A 185 -2.44 -10.91 -11.42
CA SER A 185 -2.86 -9.55 -11.04
C SER A 185 -1.77 -8.81 -10.25
N THR A 186 -1.09 -9.54 -9.36
CA THR A 186 0.01 -9.02 -8.56
C THR A 186 1.25 -8.80 -9.41
N LEU A 187 1.60 -9.75 -10.28
CA LEU A 187 2.70 -9.62 -11.23
C LEU A 187 2.49 -8.44 -12.18
N TYR A 188 1.27 -8.24 -12.68
CA TYR A 188 0.96 -7.09 -13.54
C TYR A 188 1.26 -5.76 -12.83
N ARG A 189 0.86 -5.60 -11.57
CA ARG A 189 1.15 -4.39 -10.78
C ARG A 189 2.65 -4.16 -10.61
N LEU A 190 3.43 -5.21 -10.35
CA LEU A 190 4.90 -5.12 -10.24
C LEU A 190 5.56 -4.78 -11.59
N MET A 191 5.06 -5.33 -12.68
CA MET A 191 5.56 -5.03 -14.04
C MET A 191 5.25 -3.59 -14.44
N VAL A 192 4.06 -3.08 -14.11
CA VAL A 192 3.71 -1.66 -14.28
C VAL A 192 4.61 -0.77 -13.42
N LEU A 193 4.88 -1.15 -12.17
CA LEU A 193 5.83 -0.43 -11.32
C LEU A 193 7.23 -0.39 -11.95
N ALA A 194 7.75 -1.53 -12.42
CA ALA A 194 9.05 -1.60 -13.08
C ALA A 194 9.11 -0.65 -14.30
N LYS A 195 8.08 -0.65 -15.13
CA LYS A 195 7.95 0.29 -16.26
C LYS A 195 7.91 1.75 -15.82
N GLN A 196 7.27 2.08 -14.69
CA GLN A 196 7.27 3.45 -14.17
C GLN A 196 8.65 3.91 -13.68
N LEU A 197 9.56 2.99 -13.36
CA LEU A 197 10.91 3.31 -12.88
C LEU A 197 11.89 3.60 -14.03
N ASP A 198 11.84 2.81 -15.12
CA ASP A 198 12.82 2.88 -16.21
C ASP A 198 12.23 3.20 -17.60
N GLY A 199 10.90 3.25 -17.74
CA GLY A 199 10.20 3.55 -18.99
C GLY A 199 10.19 2.42 -20.03
N LEU A 200 10.73 1.23 -19.71
CA LEU A 200 10.87 0.14 -20.69
C LEU A 200 9.60 -0.73 -20.73
N ASN A 201 9.15 -1.03 -21.95
CA ASN A 201 8.06 -1.97 -22.20
C ASN A 201 8.53 -3.41 -22.06
N SER A 202 7.67 -4.28 -21.54
CA SER A 202 7.90 -5.73 -21.51
C SER A 202 6.80 -6.47 -22.27
N GLN A 203 7.19 -7.50 -23.02
CA GLN A 203 6.23 -8.42 -23.63
C GLN A 203 5.39 -9.10 -22.55
N PHE A 204 6.00 -9.53 -21.45
CA PHE A 204 5.30 -10.19 -20.36
C PHE A 204 4.29 -9.26 -19.66
N GLU A 205 4.65 -8.00 -19.43
CA GLU A 205 3.73 -6.96 -18.96
C GLU A 205 2.52 -6.81 -19.90
N SER A 206 2.78 -6.74 -21.21
CA SER A 206 1.74 -6.57 -22.23
C SER A 206 0.80 -7.78 -22.28
N GLU A 207 1.32 -8.99 -22.17
CA GLU A 207 0.54 -10.22 -22.10
C GLU A 207 -0.32 -10.28 -20.83
N LEU A 208 0.24 -9.89 -19.67
CA LEU A 208 -0.52 -9.78 -18.42
C LEU A 208 -1.62 -8.72 -18.51
N GLY A 209 -1.35 -7.57 -19.15
CA GLY A 209 -2.34 -6.53 -19.39
C GLY A 209 -3.54 -7.04 -20.20
N ARG A 210 -3.27 -7.69 -21.34
CA ARG A 210 -4.31 -8.32 -22.17
C ARG A 210 -5.09 -9.39 -21.41
N TYR A 211 -4.43 -10.19 -20.59
CA TYR A 211 -5.09 -11.16 -19.72
C TYR A 211 -6.09 -10.45 -18.78
N MET A 212 -5.68 -9.36 -18.12
CA MET A 212 -6.55 -8.61 -17.18
C MET A 212 -7.73 -7.95 -17.90
N GLU A 213 -7.51 -7.42 -19.11
CA GLU A 213 -8.56 -6.85 -19.95
C GLU A 213 -9.61 -7.91 -20.32
N LEU A 214 -9.16 -9.10 -20.75
CA LEU A 214 -10.05 -10.21 -21.09
C LEU A 214 -10.81 -10.74 -19.86
N MET A 215 -10.14 -10.89 -18.72
CA MET A 215 -10.78 -11.26 -17.45
C MET A 215 -11.90 -10.27 -17.10
N THR A 216 -11.59 -8.97 -17.15
CA THR A 216 -12.56 -7.90 -16.84
C THR A 216 -13.71 -7.87 -17.83
N ALA A 217 -13.45 -8.08 -19.12
CA ALA A 217 -14.47 -8.11 -20.15
C ALA A 217 -15.43 -9.30 -19.96
N LEU A 218 -14.90 -10.50 -19.70
CA LEU A 218 -15.70 -11.70 -19.43
C LEU A 218 -16.54 -11.57 -18.16
N GLU A 219 -15.98 -11.04 -17.07
CA GLU A 219 -16.71 -10.83 -15.81
C GLU A 219 -17.85 -9.80 -15.93
N ARG A 220 -17.76 -8.87 -16.87
CA ARG A 220 -18.80 -7.85 -17.11
C ARG A 220 -19.97 -8.34 -17.96
N LEU A 221 -19.78 -9.40 -18.74
CA LEU A 221 -20.82 -9.94 -19.61
C LEU A 221 -21.88 -10.69 -18.78
N SER A 222 -23.13 -10.42 -19.08
CA SER A 222 -24.26 -11.20 -18.58
C SER A 222 -24.51 -12.38 -19.51
N ALA A 223 -24.83 -13.55 -18.96
CA ALA A 223 -25.14 -14.75 -19.75
C ALA A 223 -26.27 -14.52 -20.78
N GLU A 224 -27.21 -13.61 -20.49
CA GLU A 224 -28.31 -13.22 -21.40
C GLU A 224 -27.86 -12.46 -22.65
N ARG A 225 -26.66 -11.87 -22.63
CA ARG A 225 -26.09 -11.10 -23.75
C ARG A 225 -24.99 -11.86 -24.50
N PHE A 226 -24.63 -13.03 -24.01
CA PHE A 226 -23.51 -13.80 -24.50
C PHE A 226 -23.91 -14.61 -25.73
N SER A 227 -23.37 -14.25 -26.90
CA SER A 227 -23.68 -14.88 -28.18
C SER A 227 -22.55 -15.80 -28.67
N GLU A 228 -22.83 -16.64 -29.68
CA GLU A 228 -21.79 -17.47 -30.34
C GLU A 228 -20.68 -16.62 -30.98
N GLU A 229 -21.01 -15.44 -31.52
CA GLU A 229 -20.03 -14.50 -32.06
C GLU A 229 -19.10 -13.95 -30.97
N GLU A 230 -19.67 -13.64 -29.79
CA GLU A 230 -18.87 -13.22 -28.64
C GLU A 230 -17.98 -14.36 -28.15
N PHE A 231 -18.51 -15.58 -28.07
CA PHE A 231 -17.72 -16.76 -27.71
C PHE A 231 -16.52 -16.96 -28.64
N GLU A 232 -16.73 -16.94 -29.95
CA GLU A 232 -15.66 -17.05 -30.96
C GLU A 232 -14.63 -15.92 -30.82
N LYS A 233 -15.09 -14.69 -30.61
CA LYS A 233 -14.22 -13.53 -30.40
C LYS A 233 -13.33 -13.71 -29.16
N PHE A 234 -13.90 -14.11 -28.03
CA PHE A 234 -13.15 -14.34 -26.80
C PHE A 234 -12.23 -15.56 -26.92
N SER A 235 -12.68 -16.64 -27.55
CA SER A 235 -11.88 -17.84 -27.79
C SER A 235 -10.60 -17.50 -28.57
N ARG A 236 -10.72 -16.77 -29.70
CA ARG A 236 -9.56 -16.32 -30.48
C ARG A 236 -8.63 -15.40 -29.68
N ALA A 237 -9.20 -14.49 -28.89
CA ALA A 237 -8.41 -13.59 -28.05
C ALA A 237 -7.65 -14.35 -26.95
N LEU A 238 -8.26 -15.40 -26.38
CA LEU A 238 -7.58 -16.30 -25.44
C LEU A 238 -6.48 -17.08 -26.14
N ASP A 239 -6.70 -17.63 -27.32
CA ASP A 239 -5.70 -18.39 -28.06
C ASP A 239 -4.46 -17.55 -28.40
N ALA A 240 -4.65 -16.25 -28.68
CA ALA A 240 -3.57 -15.31 -28.90
C ALA A 240 -2.72 -14.98 -27.66
N LEU A 241 -3.17 -15.32 -26.44
CA LEU A 241 -2.36 -15.16 -25.23
C LEU A 241 -1.30 -16.26 -25.11
N ASN A 242 -0.05 -15.83 -24.98
CA ASN A 242 1.10 -16.70 -24.67
C ASN A 242 1.33 -16.81 -23.15
N LEU A 243 0.26 -17.04 -22.40
CA LEU A 243 0.26 -17.22 -20.95
C LEU A 243 -0.63 -18.41 -20.59
N LYS A 244 -0.43 -18.93 -19.38
CA LYS A 244 -1.40 -19.85 -18.77
C LYS A 244 -2.75 -19.15 -18.64
N LYS A 245 -3.83 -19.83 -18.99
CA LYS A 245 -5.16 -19.20 -19.19
C LYS A 245 -6.30 -20.12 -18.79
N ASP A 246 -6.05 -21.00 -17.83
CA ASP A 246 -7.00 -22.03 -17.40
C ASP A 246 -8.22 -21.38 -16.72
N ASN A 247 -8.00 -20.32 -15.96
CA ASN A 247 -9.07 -19.58 -15.29
C ASN A 247 -9.95 -18.83 -16.31
N LEU A 248 -9.34 -18.16 -17.30
CA LEU A 248 -10.10 -17.49 -18.36
C LEU A 248 -10.92 -18.48 -19.19
N LYS A 249 -10.35 -19.64 -19.53
CA LYS A 249 -11.07 -20.73 -20.21
C LYS A 249 -12.26 -21.22 -19.38
N ALA A 250 -12.08 -21.42 -18.07
CA ALA A 250 -13.15 -21.83 -17.17
C ALA A 250 -14.29 -20.79 -17.08
N ILE A 251 -13.96 -19.50 -17.04
CA ILE A 251 -14.97 -18.42 -17.05
C ILE A 251 -15.74 -18.43 -18.37
N LEU A 252 -15.04 -18.54 -19.51
CA LEU A 252 -15.66 -18.57 -20.83
C LEU A 252 -16.59 -19.79 -21.01
N SER A 253 -16.16 -20.98 -20.56
CA SER A 253 -16.97 -22.20 -20.64
C SER A 253 -18.23 -22.11 -19.78
N LEU A 254 -18.13 -21.52 -18.58
CA LEU A 254 -19.28 -21.31 -17.70
C LEU A 254 -20.29 -20.31 -18.28
N LEU A 255 -19.81 -19.26 -18.97
CA LEU A 255 -20.68 -18.32 -19.66
C LEU A 255 -21.41 -18.98 -20.83
N ALA A 256 -20.68 -19.74 -21.65
CA ALA A 256 -21.25 -20.48 -22.78
C ALA A 256 -22.34 -21.46 -22.33
N GLU A 257 -22.07 -22.25 -21.28
CA GLU A 257 -23.03 -23.20 -20.73
C GLU A 257 -24.32 -22.49 -20.23
N ARG A 258 -24.17 -21.37 -19.52
CA ARG A 258 -25.31 -20.60 -19.00
C ARG A 258 -26.13 -19.91 -20.10
N SER A 259 -25.50 -19.57 -21.22
CA SER A 259 -26.16 -18.97 -22.38
C SER A 259 -26.84 -19.99 -23.31
N GLY A 260 -26.75 -21.29 -23.02
CA GLY A 260 -27.37 -22.33 -23.84
C GLY A 260 -26.62 -22.66 -25.13
N ILE A 261 -25.37 -22.19 -25.27
CA ILE A 261 -24.46 -22.56 -26.35
C ILE A 261 -23.95 -23.97 -26.04
N ARG A 262 -24.64 -25.03 -26.50
CA ARG A 262 -24.16 -26.42 -26.37
C ARG A 262 -23.77 -27.07 -27.70
N ASP A 263 -22.53 -27.54 -27.71
CA ASP A 263 -21.92 -28.67 -28.44
C ASP A 263 -21.85 -28.68 -29.97
N SER A 264 -20.96 -27.84 -30.51
CA SER A 264 -20.12 -28.26 -31.65
C SER A 264 -18.64 -27.85 -31.58
N VAL A 265 -18.22 -27.07 -30.56
CA VAL A 265 -16.88 -26.46 -30.51
C VAL A 265 -16.04 -26.87 -29.28
N MET A 266 -16.61 -27.54 -28.28
CA MET A 266 -15.83 -28.04 -27.13
C MET A 266 -15.11 -29.35 -27.48
N ARG A 267 -13.87 -29.26 -27.98
CA ARG A 267 -12.90 -30.35 -27.85
C ARG A 267 -12.25 -30.29 -26.47
N GLU A 268 -12.56 -31.28 -25.62
CA GLU A 268 -11.84 -31.58 -24.39
C GLU A 268 -10.34 -31.83 -24.66
N PRO A 269 -9.51 -31.65 -23.62
CA PRO A 269 -8.65 -32.75 -23.24
C PRO A 269 -8.80 -33.10 -21.75
N GLY A 270 -8.88 -34.41 -21.49
CA GLY A 270 -8.51 -34.98 -20.19
C GLY A 270 -9.67 -35.40 -19.30
N ASN A 271 -10.35 -36.46 -19.71
CA ASN A 271 -11.23 -37.27 -18.88
C ASN A 271 -10.41 -37.91 -17.73
N ASP A 272 -10.80 -37.64 -16.49
CA ASP A 272 -10.55 -38.56 -15.38
C ASP A 272 -11.63 -38.42 -14.31
N ARG A 273 -12.80 -39.02 -14.57
CA ARG A 273 -13.81 -39.30 -13.54
C ARG A 273 -14.46 -40.66 -13.74
N SER A 274 -13.72 -41.72 -13.42
CA SER A 274 -14.34 -42.96 -12.96
C SER A 274 -14.51 -42.93 -11.45
N ASN A 275 -15.76 -42.82 -10.99
CA ASN A 275 -16.36 -43.52 -9.84
C ASN A 275 -17.54 -42.72 -9.28
N LEU A 276 -18.69 -42.84 -9.93
CA LEU A 276 -19.98 -42.42 -9.38
C LEU A 276 -20.87 -43.63 -9.15
N GLN A 277 -20.50 -44.42 -8.15
CA GLN A 277 -21.42 -45.35 -7.51
C GLN A 277 -21.05 -45.49 -6.04
N LYS A 278 -21.45 -44.51 -5.21
CA LYS A 278 -21.67 -44.57 -3.75
C LYS A 278 -21.79 -43.17 -3.14
N VAL A 279 -22.80 -42.38 -3.49
CA VAL A 279 -23.04 -41.11 -2.77
C VAL A 279 -24.53 -40.75 -2.70
N LYS A 280 -25.33 -41.57 -1.99
CA LYS A 280 -26.62 -41.09 -1.45
C LYS A 280 -26.54 -40.71 0.05
N PHE A 281 -25.39 -40.93 0.71
CA PHE A 281 -25.21 -40.64 2.14
C PHE A 281 -24.34 -39.41 2.45
N ARG A 282 -23.74 -38.74 1.44
CA ARG A 282 -22.95 -37.49 1.64
C ARG A 282 -23.68 -36.21 1.22
N VAL A 283 -24.80 -36.33 0.50
CA VAL A 283 -25.53 -35.14 0.01
C VAL A 283 -26.23 -34.44 1.18
N ASP A 284 -26.83 -35.18 2.11
CA ASP A 284 -27.50 -34.59 3.28
C ASP A 284 -26.53 -33.93 4.26
N LEU A 285 -25.34 -34.51 4.46
CA LEU A 285 -24.28 -33.89 5.28
C LEU A 285 -23.72 -32.63 4.59
N ALA A 286 -23.54 -32.64 3.27
CA ALA A 286 -23.12 -31.47 2.51
C ALA A 286 -24.18 -30.36 2.52
N ILE A 287 -25.47 -30.70 2.42
CA ILE A 287 -26.58 -29.74 2.55
C ILE A 287 -26.63 -29.17 3.97
N MET A 288 -26.35 -29.97 5.01
CA MET A 288 -26.27 -29.50 6.39
C MET A 288 -25.06 -28.57 6.62
N VAL A 289 -23.90 -28.89 6.05
CA VAL A 289 -22.69 -28.06 6.14
C VAL A 289 -22.85 -26.76 5.34
N VAL A 290 -23.44 -26.82 4.14
CA VAL A 290 -23.71 -25.63 3.32
C VAL A 290 -24.78 -24.76 3.99
N SER A 291 -25.85 -25.34 4.53
CA SER A 291 -26.86 -24.57 5.25
C SER A 291 -26.31 -23.96 6.54
N ALA A 292 -25.49 -24.69 7.31
CA ALA A 292 -24.75 -24.15 8.45
C ALA A 292 -23.78 -23.02 8.04
N PHE A 293 -23.11 -23.15 6.89
CA PHE A 293 -22.25 -22.11 6.32
C PHE A 293 -23.04 -20.85 5.93
N PHE A 294 -24.23 -21.00 5.34
CA PHE A 294 -25.10 -19.85 5.05
C PHE A 294 -25.66 -19.20 6.32
N VAL A 295 -25.95 -19.98 7.37
CA VAL A 295 -26.39 -19.48 8.67
C VAL A 295 -25.25 -18.74 9.40
N THR A 296 -24.02 -19.25 9.38
CA THR A 296 -22.86 -18.57 9.96
C THR A 296 -22.49 -17.31 9.17
N LEU A 297 -22.57 -17.35 7.84
CA LEU A 297 -22.45 -16.17 6.97
C LEU A 297 -23.55 -15.14 7.26
N PHE A 298 -24.74 -15.57 7.69
CA PHE A 298 -25.82 -14.67 8.10
C PHE A 298 -25.53 -14.00 9.45
N LEU A 299 -24.86 -14.69 10.38
CA LEU A 299 -24.53 -14.19 11.73
C LEU A 299 -23.22 -13.37 11.81
N LEU A 300 -22.35 -13.44 10.80
CA LEU A 300 -21.10 -12.66 10.76
C LEU A 300 -21.34 -11.13 10.75
N PRO A 301 -20.49 -10.33 11.42
CA PRO A 301 -20.49 -8.87 11.30
C PRO A 301 -20.40 -8.41 9.84
N ARG A 302 -21.18 -7.38 9.47
CA ARG A 302 -21.29 -6.93 8.06
C ARG A 302 -19.95 -6.50 7.44
N ARG A 303 -19.03 -5.93 8.22
CA ARG A 303 -17.65 -5.61 7.78
C ARG A 303 -16.89 -6.86 7.32
N LEU A 304 -17.02 -7.97 8.04
CA LEU A 304 -16.42 -9.24 7.64
C LEU A 304 -17.11 -9.84 6.41
N LYS A 305 -18.42 -9.61 6.25
CA LYS A 305 -19.13 -10.00 5.00
C LYS A 305 -18.62 -9.22 3.80
N ILE A 306 -18.40 -7.92 3.93
CA ILE A 306 -17.85 -7.07 2.84
C ILE A 306 -16.47 -7.60 2.43
N SER A 307 -15.58 -7.84 3.40
CA SER A 307 -14.26 -8.43 3.15
C SER A 307 -14.36 -9.83 2.53
N PHE A 308 -15.26 -10.67 3.02
CA PHE A 308 -15.53 -12.01 2.49
C PHE A 308 -16.01 -11.96 1.02
N PHE A 309 -17.02 -11.15 0.70
CA PHE A 309 -17.51 -11.02 -0.67
C PHE A 309 -16.49 -10.37 -1.60
N ALA A 310 -15.68 -9.43 -1.10
CA ALA A 310 -14.57 -8.85 -1.85
C ALA A 310 -13.43 -9.86 -2.12
N PHE A 311 -13.19 -10.77 -1.17
CA PHE A 311 -12.23 -11.88 -1.31
C PHE A 311 -12.67 -12.86 -2.41
N PHE A 312 -13.96 -13.17 -2.51
CA PHE A 312 -14.55 -13.96 -3.60
C PHE A 312 -14.83 -13.17 -4.89
N ARG A 313 -14.31 -11.94 -5.04
CA ARG A 313 -14.50 -11.06 -6.20
C ARG A 313 -15.96 -10.72 -6.54
N ALA A 314 -16.89 -10.91 -5.60
CA ALA A 314 -18.30 -10.54 -5.75
C ALA A 314 -18.51 -9.03 -5.46
N TYR A 315 -17.80 -8.17 -6.20
CA TYR A 315 -17.72 -6.73 -5.91
C TYR A 315 -19.07 -6.02 -5.96
N ARG A 316 -20.02 -6.46 -6.80
CA ARG A 316 -21.39 -5.90 -6.83
C ARG A 316 -22.13 -6.10 -5.50
N ILE A 317 -21.96 -7.25 -4.85
CA ILE A 317 -22.56 -7.57 -3.55
C ILE A 317 -21.84 -6.79 -2.44
N ALA A 318 -20.51 -6.69 -2.52
CA ALA A 318 -19.71 -5.90 -1.59
C ALA A 318 -20.09 -4.40 -1.65
N ILE A 319 -20.26 -3.84 -2.85
CA ILE A 319 -20.74 -2.46 -3.07
C ILE A 319 -22.11 -2.25 -2.44
N TRP A 320 -23.06 -3.15 -2.68
CA TRP A 320 -24.40 -3.06 -2.09
C TRP A 320 -24.37 -3.09 -0.56
N LEU A 321 -23.53 -3.96 0.02
CA LEU A 321 -23.34 -4.04 1.47
C LEU A 321 -22.68 -2.77 2.03
N CYS A 322 -21.66 -2.23 1.36
CA CYS A 322 -21.03 -0.96 1.72
C CYS A 322 -22.03 0.20 1.67
N GLN A 323 -22.85 0.32 0.62
CA GLN A 323 -23.88 1.34 0.51
C GLN A 323 -24.92 1.25 1.63
N LYS A 324 -25.37 0.02 1.94
CA LYS A 324 -26.36 -0.25 3.00
C LYS A 324 -25.81 0.00 4.42
N GLU A 325 -24.49 -0.06 4.58
CA GLU A 325 -23.84 0.24 5.85
C GLU A 325 -23.51 1.74 5.97
N LEU A 326 -23.12 2.39 4.87
CA LEU A 326 -22.97 3.84 4.77
C LEU A 326 -24.29 4.61 4.92
N SER A 327 -25.43 3.99 4.62
CA SER A 327 -26.74 4.60 4.91
C SER A 327 -27.05 4.68 6.41
N LYS A 328 -26.32 3.95 7.25
CA LYS A 328 -26.45 3.99 8.72
C LYS A 328 -25.38 4.86 9.38
N ASP A 329 -24.14 4.75 8.90
CA ASP A 329 -23.04 5.63 9.31
C ASP A 329 -22.40 6.26 8.06
N PRO A 330 -22.84 7.46 7.67
CA PRO A 330 -22.32 8.13 6.49
C PRO A 330 -20.92 8.72 6.69
N THR A 331 -20.34 8.66 7.89
CA THR A 331 -19.06 9.28 8.21
C THR A 331 -17.89 8.30 8.29
N ASP A 332 -18.13 6.99 8.11
CA ASP A 332 -17.09 5.97 8.13
C ASP A 332 -16.14 6.09 6.92
N ILE A 333 -14.98 6.73 7.15
CA ILE A 333 -13.93 7.00 6.15
C ILE A 333 -13.40 5.69 5.54
N ARG A 334 -13.22 4.64 6.36
CA ARG A 334 -12.68 3.37 5.90
C ARG A 334 -13.64 2.69 4.94
N LEU A 335 -14.93 2.66 5.31
CA LEU A 335 -15.97 2.04 4.51
C LEU A 335 -16.23 2.78 3.19
N ARG A 336 -16.12 4.12 3.17
CA ARG A 336 -16.19 4.92 1.95
C ARG A 336 -15.00 4.70 1.02
N THR A 337 -13.81 4.50 1.58
CA THR A 337 -12.61 4.18 0.81
C THR A 337 -12.73 2.79 0.19
N GLU A 338 -13.23 1.80 0.93
CA GLU A 338 -13.56 0.47 0.40
C GLU A 338 -14.59 0.52 -0.74
N LEU A 339 -15.65 1.31 -0.57
CA LEU A 339 -16.65 1.52 -1.61
C LEU A 339 -16.05 2.15 -2.88
N ALA A 340 -15.20 3.17 -2.73
CA ALA A 340 -14.50 3.81 -3.85
C ALA A 340 -13.61 2.80 -4.62
N MET A 341 -12.85 1.99 -3.88
CA MET A 341 -12.01 0.94 -4.45
C MET A 341 -12.81 -0.14 -5.17
N PHE A 342 -13.98 -0.52 -4.65
CA PHE A 342 -14.84 -1.48 -5.35
C PHE A 342 -15.42 -0.89 -6.64
N TYR A 343 -15.76 0.41 -6.66
CA TYR A 343 -16.18 1.10 -7.88
C TYR A 343 -15.09 1.13 -8.95
N GLU A 344 -13.82 1.35 -8.58
CA GLU A 344 -12.70 1.26 -9.52
C GLU A 344 -12.52 -0.16 -10.06
N ARG A 345 -12.66 -1.17 -9.21
CA ARG A 345 -12.53 -2.59 -9.62
C ARG A 345 -13.63 -3.03 -10.58
N ILE A 346 -14.83 -2.48 -10.48
CA ILE A 346 -15.88 -2.72 -11.48
C ILE A 346 -15.76 -1.76 -12.69
N GLY A 347 -14.89 -0.76 -12.61
CA GLY A 347 -14.58 0.28 -13.61
C GLY A 347 -15.60 1.40 -13.75
N GLU A 348 -16.34 1.69 -12.68
CA GLU A 348 -17.20 2.88 -12.56
C GLU A 348 -16.41 4.06 -11.96
N ASN A 349 -15.45 4.57 -12.73
CA ASN A 349 -14.45 5.55 -12.27
C ASN A 349 -15.06 6.88 -11.80
N GLU A 350 -16.19 7.32 -12.37
CA GLU A 350 -16.88 8.55 -11.94
C GLU A 350 -17.43 8.43 -10.52
N LYS A 351 -18.01 7.27 -10.17
CA LYS A 351 -18.54 7.03 -8.83
C LYS A 351 -17.42 6.82 -7.83
N ALA A 352 -16.33 6.17 -8.23
CA ALA A 352 -15.12 6.06 -7.42
C ALA A 352 -14.57 7.45 -7.07
N PHE A 353 -14.40 8.33 -8.06
CA PHE A 353 -13.90 9.69 -7.86
C PHE A 353 -14.79 10.51 -6.90
N GLN A 354 -16.11 10.39 -7.04
CA GLN A 354 -17.05 11.03 -6.12
C GLN A 354 -16.87 10.54 -4.67
N GLN A 355 -16.69 9.23 -4.46
CA GLN A 355 -16.45 8.70 -3.12
C GLN A 355 -15.10 9.13 -2.55
N TYR A 356 -14.03 9.17 -3.36
CA TYR A 356 -12.73 9.70 -2.91
C TYR A 356 -12.77 11.19 -2.54
N LYS A 357 -13.56 11.98 -3.28
CA LYS A 357 -13.80 13.39 -2.93
C LYS A 357 -14.46 13.51 -1.55
N ILE A 358 -15.47 12.69 -1.27
CA ILE A 358 -16.16 12.65 0.03
C ILE A 358 -15.20 12.18 1.14
N VAL A 359 -14.39 11.16 0.88
CA VAL A 359 -13.35 10.68 1.82
C VAL A 359 -12.37 11.80 2.18
N ARG A 360 -11.91 12.57 1.18
CA ARG A 360 -11.01 13.70 1.37
C ARG A 360 -11.66 14.83 2.18
N ASP A 361 -12.92 15.13 1.90
CA ASP A 361 -13.63 16.21 2.58
C ASP A 361 -13.96 15.82 4.04
N LEU A 362 -14.32 14.55 4.28
CA LEU A 362 -14.51 13.99 5.63
C LEU A 362 -13.20 13.90 6.43
N SER A 363 -12.07 13.53 5.80
CA SER A 363 -10.78 13.50 6.51
C SER A 363 -10.32 14.90 6.93
N ARG A 364 -10.64 15.92 6.13
CA ARG A 364 -10.40 17.34 6.47
C ARG A 364 -11.29 17.81 7.63
N MET A 365 -12.55 17.37 7.68
CA MET A 365 -13.45 17.68 8.80
C MET A 365 -13.00 17.01 10.10
N VAL A 366 -12.59 15.74 10.07
CA VAL A 366 -12.04 15.04 11.24
C VAL A 366 -10.73 15.68 11.73
N LYS A 367 -9.88 16.18 10.82
CA LYS A 367 -8.70 16.97 11.20
C LYS A 367 -9.07 18.30 11.86
N LYS A 368 -10.11 18.99 11.38
CA LYS A 368 -10.59 20.27 11.93
C LYS A 368 -11.25 20.11 13.31
N ASP A 369 -12.00 19.04 13.53
CA ASP A 369 -12.64 18.73 14.82
C ASP A 369 -11.63 18.27 15.89
N ARG A 370 -10.43 17.83 15.51
CA ARG A 370 -9.31 17.59 16.46
C ARG A 370 -8.58 18.87 16.87
N ILE A 371 -8.71 19.96 16.09
CA ILE A 371 -8.03 21.24 16.32
C ILE A 371 -8.90 22.20 17.15
N LEU A 372 -10.22 22.03 17.14
CA LEU A 372 -11.12 22.81 17.98
C LEU A 372 -11.40 22.06 19.29
N PRO A 373 -11.18 22.66 20.48
CA PRO A 373 -11.65 22.06 21.71
C PRO A 373 -13.17 21.96 21.61
N ARG A 374 -13.72 20.80 21.99
CA ARG A 374 -15.16 20.66 22.20
C ARG A 374 -15.58 21.72 23.21
N ALA A 375 -16.41 22.67 22.77
CA ALA A 375 -16.98 23.72 23.60
C ALA A 375 -17.80 23.16 24.75
#